data_AF-A0A959NY74-F1
#
_entry.id   AF-A0A959NY74-F1
#
_cell.length_a   1.000
_cell.length_b   1.000
_cell.length_c   1.000
_cell.angle_alpha   90.00
_cell.angle_beta   90.00
_cell.angle_gamma   90.00
#
_symmetry.space_group_name_H-M   'P 1'
#
loop_
_entity.id
_entity.type
_entity.pdbx_description
1 polymer ?
#
loop_
_entity_poly.entity_id
_entity_poly.type
_entity_poly.pdbx_seq_one_letter_code
_entity_poly.pdbx_strand_id
1 'polypeptide(L)'
;MKLTISDIAKLANVSVSTVSIVLNNKTGVSKKTREKVLNIIEKYNYNPNQIAQSLASKETKSFGLIIKEIDNPYFSKVMKGVYDKAWELGYSVLLGSSELIAEKETEIINTMLSKRVDGLIISPIQNDEANFISLANLTKNNIPLV
;
A
#
# COMPACT_ATOMS: atom_id res chain seq x y z
N MET A 1 -8.69 24.91 0.22
CA MET A 1 -9.43 23.63 0.32
C MET A 1 -9.08 22.77 -0.88
N LYS A 2 -8.69 21.50 -0.66
CA LYS A 2 -8.42 20.56 -1.76
C LYS A 2 -9.75 19.97 -2.21
N LEU A 3 -10.02 19.93 -3.52
CA LEU A 3 -11.26 19.34 -4.05
C LEU A 3 -11.37 17.87 -3.63
N THR A 4 -12.57 17.41 -3.34
CA THR A 4 -12.89 16.02 -3.02
C THR A 4 -13.47 15.30 -4.23
N ILE A 5 -13.57 13.97 -4.18
CA ILE A 5 -14.23 13.18 -5.24
C ILE A 5 -15.69 13.61 -5.43
N SER A 6 -16.36 14.03 -4.35
CA SER A 6 -17.72 14.54 -4.35
C SER A 6 -17.83 15.87 -5.09
N ASP A 7 -16.81 16.72 -5.03
CA ASP A 7 -16.80 17.98 -5.77
C ASP A 7 -16.58 17.75 -7.27
N ILE A 8 -15.70 16.81 -7.63
CA ILE A 8 -15.51 16.39 -9.02
C ILE A 8 -16.82 15.81 -9.59
N ALA A 9 -17.53 14.99 -8.82
CA ALA A 9 -18.81 14.42 -9.21
C ALA A 9 -19.86 15.50 -9.49
N LYS A 10 -19.95 16.52 -8.63
CA LYS A 10 -20.83 17.69 -8.82
C LYS A 10 -20.45 18.48 -10.09
N LEU A 11 -19.17 18.80 -10.29
CA LEU A 11 -18.69 19.52 -11.48
C LEU A 11 -18.96 18.74 -12.77
N ALA A 12 -18.82 17.42 -12.74
CA ALA A 12 -19.06 16.55 -13.87
C ALA A 12 -20.56 16.21 -14.08
N ASN A 13 -21.43 16.56 -13.14
CA ASN A 13 -22.84 16.16 -13.10
C ASN A 13 -23.02 14.64 -13.23
N VAL A 14 -22.31 13.88 -12.41
CA VAL A 14 -22.36 12.41 -12.34
C VAL A 14 -22.32 11.96 -10.87
N SER A 15 -22.52 10.66 -10.61
CA SER A 15 -22.34 10.11 -9.28
C SER A 15 -20.86 9.98 -8.89
N VAL A 16 -20.57 9.93 -7.59
CA VAL A 16 -19.22 9.63 -7.07
C VAL A 16 -18.71 8.29 -7.60
N SER A 17 -19.60 7.30 -7.74
CA SER A 17 -19.28 5.99 -8.31
C SER A 17 -18.79 6.09 -9.76
N THR A 18 -19.40 6.95 -10.58
CA THR A 18 -18.94 7.21 -11.95
C THR A 18 -17.54 7.81 -11.98
N VAL A 19 -17.25 8.78 -11.10
CA VAL A 19 -15.91 9.37 -10.99
C VAL A 19 -14.89 8.30 -10.57
N SER A 20 -15.25 7.43 -9.61
CA SER A 20 -14.41 6.32 -9.17
C SER A 20 -14.10 5.31 -10.30
N ILE A 21 -15.08 4.98 -11.15
CA ILE A 21 -14.87 4.12 -12.34
C ILE A 21 -13.91 4.78 -13.33
N VAL A 22 -14.00 6.09 -13.51
CA VAL A 22 -13.10 6.85 -14.37
C VAL A 22 -11.68 6.83 -13.82
N LEU A 23 -11.50 7.19 -12.55
CA LEU A 23 -10.20 7.23 -11.85
C LEU A 23 -9.50 5.87 -11.81
N ASN A 24 -10.26 4.80 -11.57
CA ASN A 24 -9.74 3.43 -11.54
C ASN A 24 -9.64 2.77 -12.93
N ASN A 25 -9.86 3.53 -14.01
CA ASN A 25 -9.83 3.06 -15.39
C ASN A 25 -10.70 1.81 -15.67
N LYS A 26 -11.84 1.66 -14.99
CA LYS A 26 -12.77 0.52 -15.15
C LYS A 26 -13.77 0.75 -16.30
N THR A 27 -14.31 -0.32 -16.88
CA THR A 27 -15.38 -0.22 -17.88
C THR A 27 -16.73 0.18 -17.24
N GLY A 28 -17.73 0.54 -18.05
CA GLY A 28 -19.09 0.87 -17.58
C GLY A 28 -19.46 2.35 -17.59
N VAL A 29 -18.62 3.21 -18.17
CA VAL A 29 -18.89 4.64 -18.37
C VAL A 29 -18.68 4.99 -19.84
N SER A 30 -19.59 5.77 -20.42
CA SER A 30 -19.48 6.20 -21.82
C SER A 30 -18.17 6.99 -22.06
N LYS A 31 -17.62 6.90 -23.28
CA LYS A 31 -16.41 7.65 -23.66
C LYS A 31 -16.56 9.16 -23.38
N LYS A 32 -17.71 9.72 -23.76
CA LYS A 32 -18.07 11.13 -23.52
C LYS A 32 -18.03 11.49 -22.03
N THR A 33 -18.60 10.66 -21.17
CA THR A 33 -18.60 10.90 -19.71
C THR A 33 -17.20 10.77 -19.12
N ARG A 34 -16.42 9.78 -19.58
CA ARG A 34 -15.03 9.56 -19.15
C ARG A 34 -14.17 10.77 -19.47
N GLU A 35 -14.21 11.25 -20.72
CA GLU A 35 -13.48 12.46 -21.15
C GLU A 35 -13.89 13.69 -20.34
N LYS A 36 -15.20 13.90 -20.09
CA LYS A 36 -15.68 15.00 -19.25
C LYS A 36 -15.06 14.99 -17.85
N VAL A 37 -15.02 13.82 -17.21
CA VAL A 37 -14.46 13.67 -15.86
C VAL A 37 -12.93 13.88 -15.87
N LEU A 38 -12.21 13.30 -16.84
CA LEU A 38 -10.76 13.47 -16.98
C LEU A 38 -10.37 14.94 -17.19
N ASN A 39 -11.09 15.67 -18.06
CA ASN A 39 -10.83 17.10 -18.28
C ASN A 39 -11.01 17.93 -17.00
N ILE A 40 -11.98 17.58 -16.15
CA ILE A 40 -12.18 18.26 -14.85
C ILE A 40 -11.04 17.91 -13.90
N ILE A 41 -10.64 16.64 -13.83
CA ILE A 41 -9.52 16.21 -12.98
C ILE A 41 -8.25 16.98 -13.35
N GLU A 42 -7.92 17.06 -14.64
CA GLU A 42 -6.76 17.80 -15.16
C GLU A 42 -6.88 19.30 -14.86
N LYS A 43 -8.02 19.92 -15.21
CA LYS A 43 -8.26 21.35 -15.02
C LYS A 43 -8.07 21.80 -13.56
N TYR A 44 -8.47 20.97 -12.61
CA TYR A 44 -8.39 21.28 -11.19
C TYR A 44 -7.21 20.62 -10.47
N ASN A 45 -6.32 19.93 -11.20
CA ASN A 45 -5.21 19.15 -10.67
C ASN A 45 -5.65 18.25 -9.48
N TYR A 46 -6.80 17.59 -9.65
CA TYR A 46 -7.36 16.74 -8.61
C TYR A 46 -6.54 15.45 -8.49
N ASN A 47 -6.02 15.20 -7.30
CA ASN A 47 -5.32 13.96 -6.97
C ASN A 47 -6.09 13.21 -5.88
N PRO A 48 -6.56 11.98 -6.14
CA PRO A 48 -7.24 11.14 -5.16
C PRO A 48 -6.46 11.03 -3.85
N ASN A 49 -7.13 11.21 -2.72
CA ASN A 49 -6.50 11.05 -1.42
C ASN A 49 -6.34 9.55 -1.12
N GLN A 50 -5.11 9.04 -1.14
CA GLN A 50 -4.83 7.63 -0.86
C GLN A 50 -5.22 7.21 0.57
N ILE A 51 -5.09 8.11 1.56
CA ILE A 51 -5.51 7.82 2.95
C ILE A 51 -7.03 7.63 3.03
N ALA A 52 -7.79 8.51 2.36
CA ALA A 52 -9.25 8.39 2.33
C ALA A 52 -9.69 7.13 1.58
N GLN A 53 -8.98 6.78 0.50
CA GLN A 53 -9.22 5.54 -0.24
C GLN A 53 -8.93 4.31 0.61
N SER A 54 -7.79 4.27 1.31
CA SER A 54 -7.41 3.12 2.13
C SER A 54 -8.32 2.89 3.32
N LEU A 55 -8.85 3.97 3.92
CA LEU A 55 -9.88 3.88 4.94
C LEU A 55 -11.18 3.26 4.41
N ALA A 56 -11.57 3.62 3.18
CA ALA A 56 -12.79 3.11 2.56
C ALA A 56 -12.65 1.66 2.05
N SER A 57 -11.51 1.32 1.45
CA SER A 57 -11.22 -0.04 0.93
C SER A 57 -10.76 -1.02 2.00
N LYS A 58 -10.33 -0.52 3.17
CA LYS A 58 -9.58 -1.29 4.19
C LYS A 58 -8.29 -1.91 3.63
N GLU A 59 -7.71 -1.29 2.61
CA GLU A 59 -6.50 -1.74 1.92
C GLU A 59 -5.59 -0.54 1.68
N THR A 60 -4.33 -0.60 2.12
CA THR A 60 -3.38 0.51 2.00
C THR A 60 -2.57 0.50 0.71
N LYS A 61 -2.62 -0.59 -0.06
CA LYS A 61 -1.74 -0.89 -1.18
C LYS A 61 -0.27 -0.77 -0.77
N SER A 62 0.08 -1.33 0.40
CA SER A 62 1.44 -1.29 0.90
C SER A 62 1.86 -2.59 1.60
N PHE A 63 3.11 -3.01 1.40
CA PHE A 63 3.71 -4.15 2.09
C PHE A 63 4.94 -3.70 2.88
N GLY A 64 5.18 -4.33 4.04
CA GLY A 64 6.44 -4.17 4.75
C GLY A 64 7.47 -5.20 4.30
N LEU A 65 8.69 -4.77 4.03
CA LEU A 65 9.86 -5.63 3.80
C LEU A 65 10.85 -5.40 4.95
N ILE A 66 11.10 -6.44 5.73
CA ILE A 66 11.99 -6.41 6.89
C ILE A 66 13.21 -7.26 6.57
N ILE A 67 14.38 -6.65 6.52
CA ILE A 67 15.66 -7.29 6.22
C ILE A 67 16.59 -7.22 7.43
N LYS A 68 17.65 -8.03 7.41
CA LYS A 68 18.61 -8.08 8.51
C LYS A 68 19.56 -6.90 8.52
N GLU A 69 20.07 -6.50 7.36
CA GLU A 69 21.14 -5.50 7.21
C GLU A 69 20.93 -4.78 5.88
N ILE A 70 20.96 -3.44 5.87
CA ILE A 70 20.68 -2.67 4.65
C ILE A 70 21.85 -2.59 3.67
N ASP A 71 23.07 -2.72 4.19
CA ASP A 71 24.33 -2.63 3.45
C ASP A 71 24.80 -3.99 2.90
N ASN A 72 24.14 -5.09 3.28
CA ASN A 72 24.45 -6.43 2.80
C ASN A 72 23.95 -6.62 1.34
N PRO A 73 24.86 -6.84 0.36
CA PRO A 73 24.51 -6.92 -1.07
C PRO A 73 23.53 -8.04 -1.44
N TYR A 74 23.40 -9.06 -0.58
CA TYR A 74 22.38 -10.11 -0.76
C TYR A 74 20.97 -9.51 -0.79
N PHE A 75 20.66 -8.60 0.13
CA PHE A 75 19.32 -8.00 0.23
C PHE A 75 19.03 -7.01 -0.90
N SER A 76 20.04 -6.44 -1.56
CA SER A 76 19.80 -5.59 -2.73
C SER A 76 19.07 -6.32 -3.86
N LYS A 77 19.41 -7.60 -4.09
CA LYS A 77 18.73 -8.43 -5.11
C LYS A 77 17.31 -8.81 -4.67
N VAL A 78 17.13 -9.14 -3.40
CA VAL A 78 15.80 -9.45 -2.83
C VAL A 78 14.89 -8.22 -2.93
N MET A 79 15.38 -7.06 -2.47
CA MET A 79 14.66 -5.79 -2.57
C MET A 79 14.27 -5.47 -4.00
N LYS A 80 15.18 -5.66 -4.97
CA LYS A 80 14.88 -5.43 -6.38
C LYS A 80 13.71 -6.30 -6.88
N GLY A 81 13.73 -7.60 -6.57
CA GLY A 81 12.65 -8.51 -6.96
C GLY A 81 11.30 -8.16 -6.31
N VAL A 82 11.30 -7.88 -5.01
CA VAL A 82 10.11 -7.45 -4.28
C VAL A 82 9.56 -6.14 -4.85
N TYR A 83 10.43 -5.15 -5.06
CA TYR A 83 10.05 -3.83 -5.55
C TYR A 83 9.46 -3.89 -6.96
N ASP A 84 10.08 -4.63 -7.87
CA ASP A 84 9.59 -4.75 -9.25
C ASP A 84 8.19 -5.36 -9.31
N LYS A 85 7.94 -6.41 -8.52
CA LYS A 85 6.61 -7.03 -8.47
C LYS A 85 5.58 -6.15 -7.77
N ALA A 86 5.96 -5.50 -6.66
CA ALA A 86 5.07 -4.57 -5.97
C ALA A 86 4.66 -3.41 -6.88
N TRP A 87 5.62 -2.84 -7.64
CA TRP A 87 5.38 -1.77 -8.59
C TRP A 87 4.39 -2.18 -9.69
N GLU A 88 4.56 -3.35 -10.30
CA GLU A 88 3.64 -3.89 -11.30
C GLU A 88 2.20 -4.00 -10.77
N LEU A 89 2.05 -4.38 -9.49
CA LEU A 89 0.76 -4.56 -8.83
C LEU A 89 0.20 -3.27 -8.23
N GLY A 90 0.92 -2.14 -8.34
CA GLY A 90 0.52 -0.85 -7.76
C GLY A 90 0.64 -0.79 -6.23
N TYR A 91 1.49 -1.61 -5.63
CA TYR A 91 1.80 -1.59 -4.20
C TYR A 91 3.06 -0.78 -3.91
N SER A 92 3.05 -0.12 -2.77
CA SER A 92 4.23 0.53 -2.17
C SER A 92 4.97 -0.45 -1.24
N VAL A 93 6.29 -0.32 -1.13
CA VAL A 93 7.11 -1.12 -0.21
C VAL A 93 7.68 -0.24 0.89
N LEU A 94 7.42 -0.60 2.15
CA LEU A 94 8.03 0.03 3.32
C LEU A 94 9.19 -0.84 3.80
N LEU A 95 10.41 -0.32 3.70
CA LEU A 95 11.61 -1.05 4.12
C LEU A 95 11.92 -0.81 5.60
N GLY A 96 12.28 -1.88 6.32
CA GLY A 96 12.90 -1.82 7.63
C GLY A 96 14.13 -2.74 7.70
N SER A 97 15.19 -2.29 8.35
CA SER A 97 16.39 -3.10 8.61
C SER A 97 16.59 -3.28 10.11
N SER A 98 16.57 -4.52 10.57
CA SER A 98 16.72 -4.86 11.98
C SER A 98 18.17 -4.76 12.48
N GLU A 99 19.14 -4.63 11.58
CA GLU A 99 20.59 -4.56 11.87
C GLU A 99 21.04 -5.65 12.85
N LEU A 100 20.47 -6.86 12.70
CA LEU A 100 20.69 -8.02 13.57
C LEU A 100 20.29 -7.82 15.05
N ILE A 101 19.47 -6.82 15.37
CA ILE A 101 18.97 -6.50 16.72
C ILE A 101 17.49 -6.92 16.86
N ALA A 102 17.20 -7.86 17.76
CA ALA A 102 15.87 -8.46 17.92
C ALA A 102 14.82 -7.45 18.40
N GLU A 103 15.19 -6.54 19.31
CA GLU A 103 14.30 -5.47 19.77
C GLU A 103 13.91 -4.56 18.60
N LYS A 104 14.87 -4.25 17.72
CA LYS A 104 14.63 -3.42 16.54
C LYS A 104 13.72 -4.10 15.53
N GLU A 105 13.88 -5.41 15.30
CA GLU A 105 12.94 -6.19 14.47
C GLU A 105 11.50 -6.09 15.00
N THR A 106 11.32 -6.28 16.31
CA THR A 106 10.00 -6.18 16.97
C THR A 106 9.40 -4.78 16.81
N GLU A 107 10.19 -3.73 17.03
CA GLU A 107 9.75 -2.34 16.84
C GLU A 107 9.36 -2.04 15.38
N ILE A 108 10.13 -2.56 14.41
CA ILE A 108 9.84 -2.42 12.99
C ILE A 108 8.53 -3.12 12.66
N ILE A 109 8.32 -4.36 13.11
CA ILE A 109 7.06 -5.10 12.92
C ILE A 109 5.90 -4.27 13.45
N ASN A 110 5.95 -3.85 14.71
CA ASN A 110 4.89 -3.04 15.33
C ASN A 110 4.62 -1.73 14.56
N THR A 111 5.68 -1.09 14.07
CA THR A 111 5.56 0.11 13.24
C THR A 111 4.81 -0.19 11.95
N MET A 112 5.15 -1.26 11.23
CA MET A 112 4.47 -1.64 9.99
C MET A 112 2.99 -1.99 10.24
N LEU A 113 2.70 -2.72 11.32
CA LEU A 113 1.32 -3.04 11.73
C LEU A 113 0.52 -1.77 12.04
N SER A 114 1.10 -0.80 12.75
CA SER A 114 0.45 0.48 13.06
C SER A 114 0.15 1.30 11.79
N LYS A 115 1.01 1.18 10.78
CA LYS A 115 0.83 1.79 9.44
C LYS A 115 -0.16 1.01 8.56
N ARG A 116 -0.70 -0.12 9.05
CA ARG A 116 -1.68 -0.97 8.37
C ARG A 116 -1.20 -1.50 7.03
N VAL A 117 0.07 -1.93 6.95
CA VAL A 117 0.53 -2.65 5.77
C VAL A 117 -0.36 -3.87 5.52
N ASP A 118 -0.62 -4.16 4.25
CA ASP A 118 -1.51 -5.24 3.82
C ASP A 118 -0.82 -6.62 3.88
N GLY A 119 0.45 -6.67 4.27
CA GLY A 119 1.27 -7.87 4.40
C GLY A 119 2.72 -7.56 4.76
N LEU A 120 3.44 -8.58 5.21
CA LEU A 120 4.84 -8.50 5.62
C LEU A 120 5.68 -9.56 4.89
N ILE A 121 6.88 -9.17 4.50
CA ILE A 121 7.95 -10.05 4.02
C ILE A 121 9.10 -9.86 5.00
N ILE A 122 9.57 -10.91 5.68
CA ILE A 122 10.57 -10.79 6.72
C ILE A 122 11.74 -11.78 6.55
N SER A 123 12.96 -11.29 6.73
CA SER A 123 14.14 -12.11 6.96
C SER A 123 14.50 -12.06 8.46
N PRO A 124 13.99 -13.00 9.28
CA PRO A 124 14.07 -12.90 10.73
C PRO A 124 15.49 -13.12 11.24
N ILE A 125 15.91 -12.38 12.28
CA ILE A 125 17.28 -12.43 12.82
C ILE A 125 17.64 -13.85 13.32
N GLN A 126 16.76 -14.53 14.07
CA GLN A 126 16.97 -15.89 14.59
C GLN A 126 15.68 -16.71 14.76
N ASN A 127 15.83 -18.04 14.64
CA ASN A 127 14.82 -19.09 14.81
C ASN A 127 14.62 -19.49 16.28
N ASP A 128 14.26 -18.57 17.18
CA ASP A 128 13.72 -19.02 18.48
C ASP A 128 12.20 -19.26 18.36
N GLU A 129 11.67 -20.21 19.13
CA GLU A 129 10.25 -20.56 19.08
C GLU A 129 9.34 -19.37 19.43
N ALA A 130 9.83 -18.44 20.27
CA ALA A 130 9.09 -17.25 20.68
C ALA A 130 8.85 -16.25 19.54
N ASN A 131 9.85 -16.05 18.67
CA ASN A 131 9.72 -15.23 17.46
C ASN A 131 8.75 -15.86 16.47
N PHE A 132 8.81 -17.18 16.28
CA PHE A 132 7.85 -17.89 15.42
C PHE A 132 6.41 -17.78 15.93
N ILE A 133 6.18 -17.90 17.24
CA ILE A 133 4.84 -17.71 17.82
C ILE A 133 4.34 -16.28 17.59
N SER A 134 5.21 -15.29 17.77
CA SER A 134 4.87 -13.88 17.56
C SER A 134 4.52 -13.59 16.10
N LEU A 135 5.31 -14.12 15.16
CA LEU A 135 5.05 -14.04 13.71
C LEU A 135 3.78 -14.82 13.31
N ALA A 136 3.55 -15.99 13.89
CA ALA A 136 2.34 -16.80 13.66
C ALA A 136 1.07 -16.14 14.22
N ASN A 137 1.19 -15.21 15.17
CA ASN A 137 0.05 -14.42 15.62
C ASN A 137 -0.31 -13.31 14.61
N LEU A 138 0.59 -12.91 13.71
CA LEU A 138 0.29 -11.94 12.65
C LEU A 138 -0.62 -12.54 11.58
N THR A 139 -0.42 -13.82 11.24
CA THR A 139 -1.30 -14.53 10.30
C THR A 139 -2.71 -14.72 10.86
N LYS A 140 -2.86 -14.86 12.18
CA LYS A 140 -4.19 -14.85 12.84
C LYS A 140 -4.91 -13.51 12.71
N ASN A 141 -4.18 -12.41 12.52
CA ASN A 141 -4.74 -11.08 12.30
C ASN A 141 -4.99 -10.77 10.81
N ASN A 142 -5.03 -11.78 9.94
CA ASN A 142 -5.23 -11.66 8.49
C ASN A 142 -4.16 -10.81 7.79
N ILE A 143 -2.92 -10.79 8.31
CA ILE A 143 -1.78 -10.17 7.64
C ILE A 143 -0.96 -11.29 7.00
N PRO A 144 -0.95 -11.40 5.65
CA PRO A 144 -0.07 -12.32 4.94
C PRO A 144 1.38 -12.10 5.35
N LEU A 145 2.08 -13.19 5.64
CA LEU A 145 3.48 -13.21 6.03
C LEU A 145 4.25 -14.14 5.09
N VAL A 146 5.39 -13.66 4.58
CA VAL A 146 6.36 -14.42 3.77
C VAL A 146 7.72 -14.39 4.44
#